data_AF-A0A3D4G1M9-F1
#
_entry.id   AF-A0A3D4G1M9-F1
#
_cell.length_a   1.000
_cell.length_b   1.000
_cell.length_c   1.000
_cell.angle_alpha   90.00
_cell.angle_beta   90.00
_cell.angle_gamma   90.00
#
_symmetry.space_group_name_H-M   'P 1'
#
loop_
_entity.id
_entity.type
_entity.pdbx_description
1 polymer ?
#
loop_
_entity_poly.entity_id
_entity_poly.type
_entity_poly.pdbx_seq_one_letter_code
_entity_poly.pdbx_strand_id
1 'polypeptide(L)'
;MPQETIDRETFVATYVDLRRAMLVSPQQAISDTDRERVLRQNAVTEGDLIAFADAWGGDASYMTGVWEEVGARLARPVATPDSTG
;
A
#
# COMPACT_ATOMS: atom_id res chain seq x y z
N MET A 1 -25.85 2.72 0.32
CA MET A 1 -24.97 3.77 0.88
C MET A 1 -23.61 3.57 0.24
N PRO A 2 -22.99 4.57 -0.41
CA PRO A 2 -21.57 4.44 -0.74
C PRO A 2 -20.83 4.20 0.57
N GLN A 3 -20.10 3.10 0.68
CA GLN A 3 -19.29 2.85 1.87
C GLN A 3 -18.23 3.96 1.90
N GLU A 4 -18.13 4.69 3.02
CA GLU A 4 -16.99 5.57 3.26
C GLU A 4 -15.75 4.67 3.26
N THR A 5 -14.99 4.73 2.18
CA THR A 5 -13.72 4.04 2.01
C THR A 5 -12.61 5.08 1.92
N ILE A 6 -11.40 4.66 2.25
CA ILE A 6 -10.20 5.47 2.06
C ILE A 6 -10.05 5.89 0.60
N ASP A 7 -9.38 7.01 0.36
CA ASP A 7 -9.11 7.45 -1.00
C ASP A 7 -8.01 6.60 -1.67
N ARG A 8 -7.91 6.73 -2.98
CA ARG A 8 -6.96 5.99 -3.82
C ARG A 8 -5.50 6.20 -3.40
N GLU A 9 -5.12 7.43 -3.07
CA GLU A 9 -3.73 7.75 -2.70
C GLU A 9 -3.36 7.00 -1.41
N THR A 10 -4.26 7.06 -0.41
CA THR A 10 -4.09 6.36 0.86
C THR A 10 -3.98 4.84 0.67
N PHE A 11 -4.83 4.25 -0.17
CA PHE A 11 -4.74 2.82 -0.50
C PHE A 11 -3.41 2.47 -1.18
N VAL A 12 -3.03 3.21 -2.23
CA VAL A 12 -1.80 2.96 -2.99
C VAL A 12 -0.56 3.11 -2.10
N ALA A 13 -0.47 4.18 -1.32
CA ALA A 13 0.64 4.42 -0.40
C ALA A 13 0.78 3.29 0.62
N THR A 14 -0.32 2.92 1.28
CA THR A 14 -0.33 1.83 2.27
C THR A 14 0.09 0.50 1.64
N TYR A 15 -0.45 0.17 0.45
CA TYR A 15 -0.11 -1.08 -0.23
C TYR A 15 1.36 -1.14 -0.66
N VAL A 16 1.92 -0.01 -1.11
CA VAL A 16 3.34 0.11 -1.45
C VAL A 16 4.21 -0.12 -0.22
N ASP A 17 3.88 0.48 0.92
CA ASP A 17 4.63 0.29 2.16
C ASP A 17 4.56 -1.14 2.67
N LEU A 18 3.40 -1.80 2.58
CA LEU A 18 3.24 -3.22 2.91
C LEU A 18 4.15 -4.08 2.02
N ARG A 19 4.17 -3.83 0.70
CA ARG A 19 5.02 -4.57 -0.24
C ARG A 19 6.51 -4.32 0.01
N ARG A 20 6.89 -3.09 0.34
CA ARG A 20 8.28 -2.75 0.71
C ARG A 20 8.70 -3.48 1.98
N ALA A 21 7.87 -3.48 3.02
CA ALA A 21 8.15 -4.22 4.25
C ALA A 21 8.32 -5.73 3.98
N MET A 22 7.49 -6.29 3.10
CA MET A 22 7.59 -7.69 2.68
C MET A 22 8.90 -8.00 1.92
N LEU A 23 9.34 -7.09 1.04
CA LEU A 23 10.57 -7.25 0.24
C LEU A 23 11.85 -7.15 1.09
N VAL A 24 11.81 -6.43 2.21
CA VAL A 24 12.93 -6.35 3.16
C VAL A 24 13.04 -7.64 4.01
N SER A 25 11.95 -8.39 4.16
CA SER A 25 11.92 -9.63 4.93
C SER A 25 12.58 -10.79 4.17
N PRO A 26 13.49 -11.56 4.78
CA PRO A 26 14.18 -12.67 4.11
C PRO A 26 13.23 -13.80 3.68
N GLN A 27 12.05 -13.87 4.30
CA GLN A 27 11.03 -14.87 3.98
C GLN A 27 10.07 -14.39 2.88
N GLN A 28 10.24 -13.17 2.36
CA GLN A 28 9.30 -12.51 1.44
C GLN A 28 7.86 -12.54 1.97
N ALA A 29 7.72 -12.47 3.28
CA ALA A 29 6.47 -12.45 4.01
C ALA A 29 6.52 -11.29 5.00
N ILE A 30 5.40 -10.58 5.14
CA ILE A 30 5.26 -9.53 6.13
C ILE A 30 4.90 -10.14 7.48
N SER A 31 5.60 -9.74 8.54
CA SER A 31 5.23 -10.14 9.90
C SER A 31 3.99 -9.38 10.36
N ASP A 32 3.23 -9.92 11.32
CA ASP A 32 2.10 -9.21 11.91
C ASP A 32 2.52 -7.86 12.51
N THR A 33 3.68 -7.82 13.17
CA THR A 33 4.23 -6.59 13.73
C THR A 33 4.56 -5.54 12.66
N ASP A 34 5.17 -5.94 11.54
CA ASP A 34 5.47 -5.00 10.45
C ASP A 34 4.19 -4.53 9.74
N ARG A 35 3.22 -5.43 9.55
CA ARG A 35 1.90 -5.12 9.01
C ARG A 35 1.19 -4.09 9.87
N GLU A 36 1.07 -4.34 11.17
CA GLU A 36 0.45 -3.40 12.13
C GLU A 36 1.17 -2.06 12.16
N ARG A 37 2.51 -2.05 12.06
CA ARG A 37 3.29 -0.81 12.00
C ARG A 37 2.95 0.00 10.76
N VAL A 38 2.93 -0.61 9.58
CA VAL A 38 2.62 0.08 8.30
C VAL A 38 1.20 0.64 8.31
N LEU A 39 0.23 -0.17 8.75
CA LEU A 39 -1.17 0.24 8.86
C LEU A 39 -1.32 1.48 9.77
N ARG A 40 -0.67 1.45 10.94
CA ARG A 40 -0.67 2.58 11.89
C ARG A 40 0.00 3.83 11.32
N GLN A 41 1.12 3.69 10.60
CA GLN A 41 1.83 4.82 9.98
C GLN A 41 0.98 5.55 8.94
N ASN A 42 0.13 4.81 8.23
CA ASN A 42 -0.79 5.35 7.24
C ASN A 42 -2.14 5.76 7.83
N ALA A 43 -2.36 5.61 9.15
CA ALA A 43 -3.64 5.82 9.82
C ALA A 43 -4.80 5.00 9.20
N VAL A 44 -4.49 3.78 8.75
CA VAL A 44 -5.39 2.87 8.03
C VAL A 44 -5.55 1.58 8.84
N THR A 45 -6.74 0.99 8.82
CA THR A 45 -7.00 -0.35 9.36
C THR A 45 -7.02 -1.41 8.25
N GLU A 46 -6.93 -2.69 8.61
CA GLU A 46 -7.13 -3.78 7.64
C GLU A 46 -8.53 -3.73 7.01
N GLY A 47 -9.54 -3.35 7.80
CA GLY A 47 -10.92 -3.18 7.32
C GLY A 47 -11.05 -2.11 6.24
N ASP A 48 -10.28 -1.02 6.33
CA ASP A 48 -10.31 0.05 5.34
C ASP A 48 -9.76 -0.40 3.97
N LEU A 49 -8.69 -1.22 3.99
CA LEU A 49 -8.13 -1.81 2.76
C LEU A 49 -9.12 -2.78 2.12
N ILE A 50 -9.81 -3.59 2.94
CA ILE A 50 -10.85 -4.51 2.48
C ILE A 50 -12.02 -3.72 1.90
N ALA A 51 -12.49 -2.68 2.59
CA ALA A 51 -13.59 -1.84 2.11
C ALA A 51 -13.27 -1.14 0.77
N PHE A 52 -12.02 -0.71 0.57
CA PHE A 52 -11.58 -0.17 -0.71
C PHE A 52 -11.63 -1.22 -1.82
N ALA A 53 -11.12 -2.43 -1.54
CA ALA A 53 -11.13 -3.54 -2.48
C ALA A 53 -12.56 -3.99 -2.82
N ASP A 54 -13.47 -4.00 -1.85
CA ASP A 54 -14.87 -4.35 -2.06
C ASP A 54 -15.61 -3.28 -2.88
N ALA A 55 -15.30 -2.00 -2.65
CA ALA A 55 -15.92 -0.88 -3.36
C ALA A 55 -15.49 -0.81 -4.84
N TRP A 56 -14.20 -1.04 -5.12
CA TRP A 56 -13.61 -0.79 -6.44
C TRP A 56 -13.16 -2.05 -7.18
N GLY A 57 -13.07 -3.20 -6.51
CA GLY A 57 -12.56 -4.46 -7.08
C GLY A 57 -13.34 -4.97 -8.29
N GLY A 58 -14.61 -4.58 -8.43
CA GLY A 58 -15.44 -4.90 -9.59
C GLY A 58 -15.16 -4.04 -10.83
N ASP A 59 -14.50 -2.89 -10.68
CA ASP A 59 -14.10 -2.02 -11.77
C ASP A 59 -12.65 -2.34 -12.19
N ALA A 60 -12.53 -3.25 -13.16
CA ALA A 60 -11.24 -3.68 -13.69
C ALA A 60 -10.41 -2.54 -14.28
N SER A 61 -11.03 -1.52 -14.89
CA SER A 61 -10.31 -0.40 -15.50
C SER A 61 -9.71 0.49 -14.42
N TYR A 62 -10.49 0.79 -13.38
CA TYR A 62 -10.01 1.54 -12.23
C TYR A 62 -8.89 0.80 -11.49
N MET A 63 -9.09 -0.49 -11.19
CA MET A 63 -8.10 -1.31 -10.48
C MET A 63 -6.82 -1.52 -11.27
N THR A 64 -6.89 -1.61 -12.60
CA THR A 64 -5.69 -1.64 -13.45
C THR A 64 -4.84 -0.39 -13.20
N GLY A 65 -5.47 0.80 -13.19
CA GLY A 65 -4.77 2.05 -12.90
C GLY A 65 -4.18 2.06 -11.49
N VAL A 66 -4.85 1.50 -10.48
CA VAL A 66 -4.31 1.37 -9.12
C VAL A 66 -3.04 0.51 -9.11
N TRP A 67 -3.07 -0.64 -9.78
CA TRP A 67 -1.92 -1.55 -9.82
C TRP A 67 -0.74 -1.01 -10.64
N GLU A 68 -0.99 -0.31 -11.73
CA GLU A 68 0.05 0.40 -12.48
C GLU A 68 0.78 1.42 -11.60
N GLU A 69 0.02 2.17 -10.79
CA GLU A 69 0.57 3.16 -9.89
C GLU A 69 1.39 2.53 -8.76
N VAL A 70 0.89 1.45 -8.15
CA VAL A 70 1.64 0.63 -7.18
C VAL A 70 2.96 0.14 -7.80
N GLY A 71 2.90 -0.40 -9.02
CA GLY A 71 4.08 -0.88 -9.75
C GLY A 71 5.11 0.24 -9.98
N ALA A 72 4.66 1.41 -10.44
CA ALA A 72 5.51 2.57 -10.67
C ALA A 72 6.21 3.06 -9.39
N ARG A 73 5.51 3.06 -8.24
CA ARG A 73 6.06 3.47 -6.93
C ARG A 73 7.04 2.44 -6.36
N LEU A 74 6.81 1.15 -6.61
CA LEU A 74 7.72 0.08 -6.21
C LEU A 74 8.99 0.06 -7.05
N ALA A 75 8.90 0.37 -8.35
CA ALA A 75 10.05 0.46 -9.24
C ALA A 75 10.96 1.66 -8.95
N ARG A 76 10.42 2.72 -8.32
CA ARG A 76 11.20 3.88 -7.92
C ARG A 76 12.12 3.50 -6.74
N PRO A 77 13.45 3.64 -6.89
CA PRO A 77 14.36 3.51 -5.77
C PRO A 77 13.93 4.47 -4.66
N VAL A 78 13.91 4.01 -3.41
CA VAL A 78 13.83 4.94 -2.27
C VAL A 78 15.07 5.81 -2.40
N ALA A 79 14.88 7.11 -2.68
CA ALA A 79 15.97 8.05 -2.73
C ALA A 79 16.66 8.00 -1.36
N THR A 80 17.84 7.37 -1.29
CA THR A 80 18.70 7.54 -0.14
C THR A 80 19.07 9.01 -0.10
N PRO A 81 18.76 9.75 0.99
CA PRO A 81 19.28 11.10 1.12
C PRO A 81 20.81 10.99 1.01
N ASP A 82 21.37 11.75 0.07
CA ASP A 82 22.81 11.85 -0.14
C ASP A 82 23.51 11.97 1.22
N SER A 83 24.43 11.04 1.49
CA SER A 83 25.42 11.21 2.54
C SER A 83 26.31 12.40 2.15
N THR A 84 25.87 13.60 2.53
CA THR A 84 26.75 14.77 2.60
C THR A 84 27.19 14.91 4.05
N GLY A 85 28.42 14.48 4.32
CA GLY A 85 29.08 14.58 5.63
C GLY A 85 30.41 13.85 5.63
#